data_AF-A0A131YEH6-F1
#
_entry.id   AF-A0A131YEH6-F1
#
_cell.length_a   1.000
_cell.length_b   1.000
_cell.length_c   1.000
_cell.angle_alpha   90.00
_cell.angle_beta   90.00
_cell.angle_gamma   90.00
#
_symmetry.space_group_name_H-M   'P 1'
#
loop_
_entity.id
_entity.type
_entity.pdbx_description
1 polymer ?
#
loop_
_entity_poly.entity_id
_entity_poly.type
_entity_poly.pdbx_seq_one_letter_code
_entity_poly.pdbx_strand_id
1 'polypeptide(L)'
;MFSSSVLLCSSAGNSFTIWIVSHESLLMQEGIFDILNGHLNLLSHPELFHCLFQAALCSDADTFVKKLVLKVCSAAPLKLQEAMLFYTFSSESFSDDSSPLKLTDFENLLTEKLNLVSDADHTTDLEGREQIFSEFASLCLQSPSEVLAAVVEMAVTDGCTTAVSQLLMHLRIVCQHKEKLCNTEQDLLGSIILDTFQRLQNGTSKHQDNFMGLINELVGHSDVVNCDWFLTQIVDCVDMFDAADPCLDSFFPLQVSLAIAPKISEHYIVPMARILVQMLDEACMKLDGARKQKVLHFLHDYLSLDACTTQTNLPSSINLTHATVQCLLKKKCIFHEAYGVPSHRGELVLLDAKKWSSECQKVASQFPECSLTELLMPHFCLWLAGATLEEWEILSAQLRRALSIDAGHSVSPAIFIQQLVMCLIGCKSYVAVGNWSYLFTCFANTVMVCLKGTKELPEEDLREIVLALVFALSSLPSQCLKQELLLLVDVAQFKKTSVLGGELVEIFREALATQCFQNDFVSGVVKASVHKLLAHQAN
;
A
#
# COMPACT_ATOMS: atom_id res chain seq x y z
N MET A 1 41.81 18.21 34.08
CA MET A 1 43.29 18.20 34.06
C MET A 1 43.75 16.76 33.90
N PHE A 2 43.97 16.32 32.67
CA PHE A 2 44.56 15.01 32.39
C PHE A 2 46.07 15.11 32.59
N SER A 3 46.61 14.22 33.41
CA SER A 3 48.04 14.17 33.72
C SER A 3 48.84 13.78 32.48
N SER A 4 49.73 14.67 32.05
CA SER A 4 50.62 14.55 30.88
C SER A 4 51.68 13.44 30.98
N SER A 5 51.62 12.57 31.99
CA SER A 5 52.51 11.40 32.16
C SER A 5 51.91 10.08 31.67
N VAL A 6 50.62 10.02 31.30
CA VAL A 6 50.00 8.82 30.71
C VAL A 6 50.19 8.75 29.18
N LEU A 7 50.49 9.87 28.53
CA LEU A 7 50.63 9.94 27.06
C LEU A 7 51.96 9.40 26.52
N LEU A 8 53.04 9.39 27.30
CA LEU A 8 54.37 8.97 26.82
C LEU A 8 54.71 7.49 27.02
N CYS A 9 53.93 6.73 27.83
CA CYS A 9 54.01 5.26 27.89
C CYS A 9 53.02 4.57 26.93
N SER A 10 52.15 5.33 26.26
CA SER A 10 51.08 4.79 25.40
C SER A 10 51.56 4.36 24.01
N SER A 11 52.59 5.00 23.43
CA SER A 11 53.06 4.65 22.09
C SER A 11 53.88 3.37 22.07
N ALA A 12 54.81 3.16 23.02
CA ALA A 12 55.60 1.93 23.10
C ALA A 12 54.77 0.72 23.53
N GLY A 13 53.80 0.91 24.43
CA GLY A 13 52.85 -0.14 24.85
C GLY A 13 51.89 -0.55 23.73
N ASN A 14 51.37 0.42 22.96
CA ASN A 14 50.54 0.11 21.78
C ASN A 14 51.36 -0.53 20.68
N SER A 15 52.58 -0.07 20.38
CA SER A 15 53.45 -0.69 19.37
C SER A 15 53.88 -2.11 19.74
N PHE A 16 54.14 -2.40 21.01
CA PHE A 16 54.45 -3.75 21.48
C PHE A 16 53.23 -4.66 21.46
N THR A 17 52.04 -4.15 21.81
CA THR A 17 50.79 -4.91 21.72
C THR A 17 50.41 -5.18 20.26
N ILE A 18 50.55 -4.19 19.36
CA ILE A 18 50.39 -4.37 17.91
C ILE A 18 51.40 -5.41 17.39
N TRP A 19 52.64 -5.37 17.86
CA TRP A 19 53.66 -6.35 17.49
C TRP A 19 53.30 -7.77 17.97
N ILE A 20 52.79 -7.94 19.19
CA ILE A 20 52.32 -9.24 19.69
C ILE A 20 51.14 -9.76 18.86
N VAL A 21 50.15 -8.88 18.63
CA VAL A 21 48.90 -9.22 17.94
C VAL A 21 49.13 -9.48 16.44
N SER A 22 50.20 -8.94 15.85
CA SER A 22 50.57 -9.21 14.45
C SER A 22 51.38 -10.51 14.25
N HIS A 23 51.73 -11.24 15.31
CA HIS A 23 52.47 -12.50 15.23
C HIS A 23 51.61 -13.68 15.75
N GLU A 24 51.03 -14.45 14.84
CA GLU A 24 50.14 -15.60 15.15
C GLU A 24 50.75 -16.60 16.15
N SER A 25 52.05 -16.86 16.06
CA SER A 25 52.76 -17.80 16.95
C SER A 25 52.85 -17.34 18.41
N LEU A 26 52.78 -16.03 18.66
CA LEU A 26 52.74 -15.45 20.01
C LEU A 26 51.31 -15.45 20.57
N LEU A 27 50.31 -15.21 19.72
CA LEU A 27 48.89 -15.26 20.10
C LEU A 27 48.41 -16.67 20.52
N MET A 28 49.09 -17.72 20.04
CA MET A 28 48.82 -19.10 20.43
C MET A 28 49.47 -19.50 21.78
N GLN A 29 50.23 -18.62 22.43
CA GLN A 29 50.82 -18.91 23.75
C GLN A 29 49.85 -18.56 24.88
N GLU A 30 49.55 -19.55 25.74
CA GLU A 30 48.59 -19.44 26.85
C GLU A 30 48.89 -18.26 27.80
N GLY A 31 50.16 -18.05 28.15
CA GLY A 31 50.57 -16.93 29.01
C GLY A 31 50.40 -15.54 28.39
N ILE A 32 50.47 -15.43 27.05
CA ILE A 32 50.20 -14.17 26.34
C ILE A 32 48.70 -13.94 26.24
N PHE A 33 47.93 -15.00 25.96
CA PHE A 33 46.47 -14.96 25.94
C PHE A 33 45.89 -14.49 27.29
N ASP A 34 46.36 -15.02 28.42
CA ASP A 34 45.88 -14.62 29.75
C ASP A 34 46.12 -13.13 30.04
N ILE A 35 47.26 -12.60 29.60
CA ILE A 35 47.58 -11.16 29.72
C ILE A 35 46.63 -10.34 28.86
N LEU A 36 46.41 -10.74 27.61
CA LEU A 36 45.51 -10.04 26.67
C LEU A 36 44.06 -10.08 27.15
N ASN A 37 43.61 -11.20 27.71
CA ASN A 37 42.27 -11.36 28.29
C ASN A 37 42.04 -10.42 29.50
N GLY A 38 43.10 -9.99 30.19
CA GLY A 38 43.04 -8.94 31.22
C GLY A 38 42.92 -7.51 30.69
N HIS A 39 43.03 -7.29 29.38
CA HIS A 39 43.13 -5.96 28.75
C HIS A 39 42.14 -5.75 27.59
N LEU A 40 40.93 -6.30 27.66
CA LEU A 40 39.93 -6.26 26.58
C LEU A 40 39.67 -4.84 26.03
N ASN A 41 39.58 -3.82 26.89
CA ASN A 41 39.36 -2.42 26.49
C ASN A 41 40.50 -1.82 25.66
N LEU A 42 41.73 -2.33 25.80
CA LEU A 42 42.85 -1.92 24.96
C LEU A 42 42.72 -2.55 23.57
N LEU A 43 42.30 -3.81 23.54
CA LEU A 43 42.16 -4.61 22.32
C LEU A 43 40.98 -4.19 21.44
N SER A 44 39.99 -3.49 22.01
CA SER A 44 38.90 -2.88 21.24
C SER A 44 39.33 -1.64 20.43
N HIS A 45 40.59 -1.19 20.54
CA HIS A 45 41.13 -0.15 19.65
C HIS A 45 41.08 -0.63 18.18
N PRO A 46 40.58 0.16 17.22
CA PRO A 46 40.31 -0.30 15.85
C PRO A 46 41.48 -1.02 15.16
N GLU A 47 42.71 -0.49 15.29
CA GLU A 47 43.91 -1.10 14.71
C GLU A 47 44.27 -2.45 15.34
N LEU A 48 44.12 -2.56 16.67
CA LEU A 48 44.41 -3.79 17.42
C LEU A 48 43.34 -4.84 17.16
N PHE A 49 42.08 -4.42 17.15
CA PHE A 49 40.96 -5.28 16.82
C PHE A 49 41.07 -5.82 15.40
N HIS A 50 41.49 -5.01 14.43
CA HIS A 50 41.71 -5.49 13.06
C HIS A 50 42.76 -6.59 12.98
N CYS A 51 43.93 -6.38 13.60
CA CYS A 51 44.98 -7.40 13.60
C CYS A 51 44.54 -8.68 14.31
N LEU A 52 43.83 -8.55 15.44
CA LEU A 52 43.24 -9.69 16.16
C LEU A 52 42.21 -10.43 15.30
N PHE A 53 41.34 -9.69 14.61
CA PHE A 53 40.31 -10.23 13.73
C PHE A 53 40.95 -11.00 12.58
N GLN A 54 41.96 -10.42 11.90
CA GLN A 54 42.72 -11.12 10.85
C GLN A 54 43.38 -12.41 11.36
N ALA A 55 44.04 -12.36 12.52
CA ALA A 55 44.65 -13.54 13.13
C ALA A 55 43.60 -14.61 13.48
N ALA A 56 42.40 -14.20 13.88
CA ALA A 56 41.31 -15.13 14.16
C ALA A 56 40.76 -15.80 12.89
N LEU A 57 40.69 -15.10 11.76
CA LEU A 57 40.27 -15.65 10.46
C LEU A 57 41.21 -16.76 9.97
N CYS A 58 42.52 -16.62 10.21
CA CYS A 58 43.55 -17.59 9.81
C CYS A 58 43.64 -18.83 10.73
N SER A 59 42.88 -18.86 11.82
CA SER A 59 43.01 -19.88 12.86
C SER A 59 41.99 -21.02 12.73
N ASP A 60 42.36 -22.22 13.19
CA ASP A 60 41.49 -23.41 13.18
C ASP A 60 40.23 -23.24 14.06
N ALA A 61 39.26 -24.16 13.97
CA ALA A 61 38.03 -24.14 14.77
C ALA A 61 38.32 -24.06 16.29
N ASP A 62 37.55 -23.24 17.01
CA ASP A 62 37.57 -23.07 18.48
C ASP A 62 38.90 -22.64 19.14
N THR A 63 39.78 -21.96 18.42
CA THR A 63 41.04 -21.44 19.00
C THR A 63 40.80 -20.36 20.06
N PHE A 64 41.75 -20.23 20.98
CA PHE A 64 41.76 -19.17 21.99
C PHE A 64 41.67 -17.77 21.37
N VAL A 65 42.24 -17.57 20.18
CA VAL A 65 42.22 -16.30 19.43
C VAL A 65 40.80 -15.93 19.00
N LYS A 66 40.00 -16.87 18.48
CA LYS A 66 38.58 -16.63 18.13
C LYS A 66 37.79 -16.22 19.37
N LYS A 67 37.95 -16.96 20.47
CA LYS A 67 37.30 -16.64 21.75
C LYS A 67 37.71 -15.26 22.29
N LEU A 68 38.96 -14.85 22.09
CA LEU A 68 39.45 -13.53 22.50
C LEU A 68 38.77 -12.43 21.68
N VAL A 69 38.73 -12.54 20.36
CA VAL A 69 38.10 -11.53 19.48
C VAL A 69 36.64 -11.32 19.83
N LEU A 70 35.90 -12.42 20.03
CA LEU A 70 34.50 -12.37 20.39
C LEU A 70 34.31 -11.69 21.76
N LYS A 71 35.12 -12.05 22.76
CA LYS A 71 35.10 -11.40 24.09
C LYS A 71 35.46 -9.91 24.04
N VAL A 72 36.44 -9.53 23.24
CA VAL A 72 36.83 -8.13 23.04
C VAL A 72 35.67 -7.34 22.44
N CYS A 73 34.96 -7.93 21.46
CA CYS A 73 33.77 -7.33 20.89
C CYS A 73 32.66 -7.18 21.95
N SER A 74 32.27 -8.25 22.64
CA SER A 74 31.20 -8.20 23.66
C SER A 74 31.50 -7.26 24.83
N ALA A 75 32.77 -7.10 25.22
CA ALA A 75 33.17 -6.23 26.32
C ALA A 75 33.29 -4.74 25.93
N ALA A 76 33.32 -4.42 24.64
CA ALA A 76 33.44 -3.05 24.17
C ALA A 76 32.13 -2.27 24.36
N PRO A 77 32.18 -0.94 24.60
CA PRO A 77 30.98 -0.11 24.60
C PRO A 77 30.27 -0.14 23.25
N LEU A 78 28.93 -0.02 23.22
CA LEU A 78 28.10 -0.11 22.01
C LEU A 78 28.63 0.72 20.83
N LYS A 79 28.98 1.99 21.06
CA LYS A 79 29.54 2.88 20.01
C LYS A 79 30.84 2.37 19.41
N LEU A 80 31.65 1.66 20.20
CA LEU A 80 32.89 1.07 19.74
C LEU A 80 32.63 -0.24 18.99
N GLN A 81 31.66 -1.03 19.44
CA GLN A 81 31.19 -2.21 18.69
C GLN A 81 30.68 -1.84 17.31
N GLU A 82 29.88 -0.78 17.19
CA GLU A 82 29.44 -0.24 15.88
C GLU A 82 30.65 0.10 15.00
N ALA A 83 31.66 0.79 15.52
CA ALA A 83 32.87 1.11 14.76
C ALA A 83 33.66 -0.15 14.35
N MET A 84 33.73 -1.16 15.23
CA MET A 84 34.37 -2.44 14.97
C MET A 84 33.64 -3.22 13.87
N LEU A 85 32.30 -3.31 13.95
CA LEU A 85 31.46 -3.92 12.91
C LEU A 85 31.60 -3.16 11.59
N PHE A 86 31.57 -1.82 11.61
CA PHE A 86 31.76 -1.02 10.40
C PHE A 86 33.07 -1.36 9.72
N TYR A 87 34.16 -1.37 10.48
CA TYR A 87 35.47 -1.70 9.97
C TYR A 87 35.54 -3.13 9.39
N THR A 88 34.96 -4.11 10.08
CA THR A 88 34.93 -5.51 9.62
C THR A 88 34.12 -5.68 8.32
N PHE A 89 32.88 -5.21 8.30
CA PHE A 89 31.94 -5.44 7.19
C PHE A 89 32.14 -4.50 6.00
N SER A 90 32.92 -3.43 6.15
CA SER A 90 33.38 -2.58 5.03
C SER A 90 34.73 -3.03 4.44
N SER A 91 35.43 -3.97 5.08
CA SER A 91 36.69 -4.51 4.58
C SER A 91 36.47 -5.56 3.50
N GLU A 92 37.28 -5.54 2.43
CA GLU A 92 37.23 -6.57 1.37
C GLU A 92 37.57 -7.98 1.88
N SER A 93 38.14 -8.09 3.09
CA SER A 93 38.58 -9.33 3.74
C SER A 93 37.46 -10.16 4.35
N PHE A 94 36.23 -9.65 4.46
CA PHE A 94 35.08 -10.44 4.92
C PHE A 94 34.43 -11.15 3.72
N SER A 95 34.48 -12.49 3.70
CA SER A 95 33.78 -13.34 2.73
C SER A 95 33.00 -14.43 3.46
N ASP A 96 31.68 -14.48 3.26
CA ASP A 96 30.77 -15.44 3.93
C ASP A 96 31.08 -16.91 3.62
N ASP A 97 31.74 -17.20 2.49
CA ASP A 97 32.15 -18.57 2.11
C ASP A 97 33.18 -19.20 3.08
N SER A 98 33.74 -18.40 3.97
CA SER A 98 34.49 -18.87 5.12
C SER A 98 33.81 -18.25 6.34
N SER A 99 33.05 -19.00 7.12
CA SER A 99 32.51 -18.58 8.43
C SER A 99 33.53 -18.92 9.51
N PRO A 100 34.62 -18.14 9.68
CA PRO A 100 35.83 -18.67 10.29
C PRO A 100 35.71 -18.50 11.80
N LEU A 101 34.89 -17.58 12.31
CA LEU A 101 34.76 -17.29 13.73
C LEU A 101 33.65 -18.08 14.42
N LYS A 102 32.82 -18.83 13.68
CA LYS A 102 31.72 -19.61 14.24
C LYS A 102 32.26 -20.66 15.21
N LEU A 103 31.95 -20.50 16.49
CA LEU A 103 32.30 -21.45 17.54
C LEU A 103 31.33 -22.64 17.52
N THR A 104 31.75 -23.77 18.08
CA THR A 104 30.91 -24.98 18.17
C THR A 104 29.65 -24.81 19.02
N ASP A 105 29.65 -23.87 19.97
CA ASP A 105 28.53 -23.55 20.87
C ASP A 105 27.61 -22.43 20.36
N PHE A 106 27.86 -21.91 19.15
CA PHE A 106 27.15 -20.77 18.59
C PHE A 106 25.61 -20.88 18.66
N GLU A 107 25.02 -22.00 18.23
CA GLU A 107 23.56 -22.15 18.19
C GLU A 107 22.92 -22.09 19.59
N ASN A 108 23.59 -22.66 20.58
CA ASN A 108 23.15 -22.62 21.97
C ASN A 108 23.24 -21.18 22.52
N LEU A 109 24.34 -20.48 22.21
CA LEU A 109 24.54 -19.10 22.63
C LEU A 109 23.52 -18.17 21.98
N LEU A 110 23.27 -18.30 20.67
CA LEU A 110 22.26 -17.53 19.95
C LEU A 110 20.87 -17.72 20.57
N THR A 111 20.48 -18.98 20.83
CA THR A 111 19.20 -19.29 21.47
C THR A 111 19.10 -18.67 22.87
N GLU A 112 20.14 -18.77 23.69
CA GLU A 112 20.18 -18.15 25.02
C GLU A 112 19.98 -16.63 24.93
N LYS A 113 20.65 -15.96 23.99
CA LYS A 113 20.56 -14.51 23.84
C LYS A 113 19.22 -14.05 23.28
N LEU A 114 18.60 -14.80 22.36
CA LEU A 114 17.26 -14.50 21.87
C LEU A 114 16.21 -14.56 22.99
N ASN A 115 16.30 -15.55 23.88
CA ASN A 115 15.41 -15.64 25.04
C ASN A 115 15.52 -14.40 25.95
N LEU A 116 16.73 -13.86 26.14
CA LEU A 116 16.93 -12.62 26.92
C LEU A 116 16.27 -11.41 26.25
N VAL A 117 16.27 -11.33 24.92
CA VAL A 117 15.58 -10.26 24.18
C VAL A 117 14.06 -10.36 24.35
N SER A 118 13.52 -11.57 24.27
CA SER A 118 12.09 -11.84 24.51
C SER A 118 11.67 -11.44 25.93
N ASP A 119 12.46 -11.84 26.95
CA ASP A 119 12.20 -11.50 28.35
C ASP A 119 12.31 -9.98 28.62
N ALA A 120 13.21 -9.29 27.91
CA ALA A 120 13.45 -7.85 28.08
C ALA A 120 12.39 -6.96 27.43
N ASP A 121 11.59 -7.46 26.49
CA ASP A 121 10.54 -6.71 25.79
C ASP A 121 9.49 -6.14 26.79
N HIS A 122 9.34 -6.77 27.96
CA HIS A 122 8.44 -6.36 29.04
C HIS A 122 9.08 -5.46 30.12
N THR A 123 10.39 -5.17 30.03
CA THR A 123 11.11 -4.38 31.03
C THR A 123 11.43 -2.98 30.51
N THR A 124 11.17 -1.93 31.30
CA THR A 124 11.41 -0.53 30.92
C THR A 124 12.85 -0.04 31.18
N ASP A 125 13.76 -0.95 31.56
CA ASP A 125 15.14 -0.59 31.90
C ASP A 125 16.02 -0.49 30.64
N LEU A 126 16.42 0.73 30.31
CA LEU A 126 17.25 1.03 29.14
C LEU A 126 18.67 0.47 29.28
N GLU A 127 19.26 0.49 30.49
CA GLU A 127 20.63 0.02 30.71
C GLU A 127 20.72 -1.51 30.58
N GLY A 128 19.72 -2.24 31.07
CA GLY A 128 19.62 -3.70 30.89
C GLY A 128 19.46 -4.12 29.42
N ARG A 129 18.70 -3.36 28.63
CA ARG A 129 18.52 -3.62 27.18
C ARG A 129 19.80 -3.39 26.38
N GLU A 130 20.50 -2.28 26.65
CA GLU A 130 21.79 -1.99 26.02
C GLU A 130 22.82 -3.10 26.29
N GLN A 131 22.82 -3.65 27.51
CA GLN A 131 23.69 -4.77 27.84
C GLN A 131 23.37 -6.03 27.02
N ILE A 132 22.09 -6.37 26.85
CA ILE A 132 21.67 -7.52 26.03
C ILE A 132 22.05 -7.31 24.55
N PHE A 133 21.81 -6.11 24.01
CA PHE A 133 22.12 -5.81 22.61
C PHE A 133 23.62 -5.85 22.31
N SER A 134 24.46 -5.45 23.28
CA SER A 134 25.92 -5.46 23.11
C SER A 134 26.51 -6.86 22.90
N GLU A 135 25.77 -7.92 23.24
CA GLU A 135 26.21 -9.30 23.04
C GLU A 135 26.02 -9.77 21.58
N PHE A 136 25.08 -9.18 20.84
CA PHE A 136 24.77 -9.56 19.46
C PHE A 136 25.84 -9.15 18.45
N ALA A 137 26.60 -8.09 18.71
CA ALA A 137 27.73 -7.70 17.85
C ALA A 137 28.73 -8.85 17.67
N SER A 138 29.03 -9.57 18.76
CA SER A 138 29.92 -10.73 18.72
C SER A 138 29.32 -11.93 17.99
N LEU A 139 28.00 -12.13 18.06
CA LEU A 139 27.30 -13.17 17.31
C LEU A 139 27.32 -12.87 15.80
N CYS A 140 27.12 -11.60 15.42
CA CYS A 140 27.19 -11.19 14.01
C CYS A 140 28.59 -11.38 13.39
N LEU A 141 29.68 -11.30 14.17
CA LEU A 141 31.02 -11.62 13.69
C LEU A 141 31.21 -13.12 13.38
N GLN A 142 30.38 -13.98 13.97
CA GLN A 142 30.42 -15.43 13.75
C GLN A 142 29.58 -15.86 12.54
N SER A 143 28.36 -15.33 12.45
CA SER A 143 27.39 -15.69 11.41
C SER A 143 26.32 -14.59 11.27
N PRO A 144 26.54 -13.56 10.44
CA PRO A 144 25.63 -12.41 10.36
C PRO A 144 24.23 -12.80 9.87
N SER A 145 24.15 -13.66 8.85
CA SER A 145 22.89 -14.07 8.21
C SER A 145 22.02 -14.91 9.15
N GLU A 146 22.59 -15.89 9.86
CA GLU A 146 21.84 -16.72 10.82
C GLU A 146 21.33 -15.90 12.01
N VAL A 147 22.14 -14.95 12.51
CA VAL A 147 21.73 -14.09 13.63
C VAL A 147 20.57 -13.19 13.21
N LEU A 148 20.67 -12.49 12.07
CA LEU A 148 19.61 -11.60 11.61
C LEU A 148 18.33 -12.38 11.26
N ALA A 149 18.45 -13.57 10.67
CA ALA A 149 17.31 -14.43 10.36
C ALA A 149 16.59 -14.88 11.64
N ALA A 150 17.33 -15.31 12.67
CA ALA A 150 16.76 -15.73 13.94
C ALA A 150 16.11 -14.57 14.71
N VAL A 151 16.70 -13.37 14.65
CA VAL A 151 16.14 -12.15 15.25
C VAL A 151 14.82 -11.75 14.58
N VAL A 152 14.76 -11.77 13.24
CA VAL A 152 13.52 -11.50 12.49
C VAL A 152 12.47 -12.58 12.74
N GLU A 153 12.87 -13.85 12.79
CA GLU A 153 11.95 -14.95 13.08
C GLU A 153 11.33 -14.81 14.48
N MET A 154 12.12 -14.47 15.49
CA MET A 154 11.62 -14.18 16.84
C MET A 154 10.57 -13.06 16.87
N ALA A 155 10.77 -11.97 16.12
CA ALA A 155 9.74 -10.93 16.01
C ALA A 155 8.44 -11.46 15.42
N VAL A 156 8.52 -12.35 14.42
CA VAL A 156 7.36 -12.93 13.74
C VAL A 156 6.64 -13.97 14.61
N THR A 157 7.36 -14.84 15.31
CA THR A 157 6.76 -15.90 16.13
C THR A 157 6.25 -15.39 17.47
N ASP A 158 7.07 -14.58 18.14
CA ASP A 158 6.87 -14.21 19.55
C ASP A 158 6.22 -12.83 19.69
N GLY A 159 6.29 -12.01 18.64
CA GLY A 159 5.66 -10.68 18.60
C GLY A 159 6.48 -9.57 19.27
N CYS A 160 7.76 -9.82 19.56
CA CYS A 160 8.67 -8.85 20.20
C CYS A 160 9.18 -7.77 19.22
N THR A 161 8.26 -7.14 18.47
CA THR A 161 8.60 -6.28 17.31
C THR A 161 9.40 -5.05 17.70
N THR A 162 9.12 -4.44 18.85
CA THR A 162 9.79 -3.21 19.31
C THR A 162 11.20 -3.49 19.84
N ALA A 163 11.41 -4.54 20.66
CA ALA A 163 12.76 -4.91 21.08
C ALA A 163 13.63 -5.33 19.88
N VAL A 164 13.04 -6.08 18.93
CA VAL A 164 13.75 -6.49 17.70
C VAL A 164 14.08 -5.30 16.81
N SER A 165 13.17 -4.34 16.62
CA SER A 165 13.48 -3.15 15.81
C SER A 165 14.64 -2.34 16.39
N GLN A 166 14.70 -2.20 17.73
CA GLN A 166 15.80 -1.55 18.43
C GLN A 166 17.13 -2.31 18.28
N LEU A 167 17.10 -3.64 18.37
CA LEU A 167 18.27 -4.47 18.15
C LEU A 167 18.79 -4.37 16.71
N LEU A 168 17.90 -4.44 15.71
CA LEU A 168 18.25 -4.28 14.29
C LEU A 168 18.82 -2.88 14.00
N MET A 169 18.33 -1.84 14.69
CA MET A 169 18.91 -0.50 14.63
C MET A 169 20.34 -0.44 15.16
N HIS A 170 20.62 -1.11 16.28
CA HIS A 170 21.99 -1.22 16.79
C HIS A 170 22.90 -1.98 15.81
N LEU A 171 22.36 -3.02 15.16
CA LEU A 171 23.06 -3.83 14.16
C LEU A 171 22.96 -3.27 12.73
N ARG A 172 22.60 -1.99 12.55
CA ARG A 172 22.33 -1.39 11.22
C ARG A 172 23.46 -1.64 10.21
N ILE A 173 24.71 -1.57 10.65
CA ILE A 173 25.88 -1.80 9.79
C ILE A 173 25.88 -3.22 9.21
N VAL A 174 25.52 -4.21 10.02
CA VAL A 174 25.42 -5.63 9.60
C VAL A 174 24.21 -5.80 8.69
N CYS A 175 23.09 -5.15 9.03
CA CYS A 175 21.87 -5.18 8.22
C CYS A 175 22.11 -4.68 6.79
N GLN A 176 22.91 -3.61 6.65
CA GLN A 176 23.27 -2.95 5.38
C GLN A 176 24.41 -3.66 4.62
N HIS A 177 24.99 -4.73 5.18
CA HIS A 177 26.05 -5.47 4.51
C HIS A 177 25.51 -6.15 3.26
N LYS A 178 26.18 -5.97 2.12
CA LYS A 178 25.81 -6.61 0.85
C LYS A 178 26.53 -7.94 0.74
N GLU A 179 25.78 -9.02 0.82
CA GLU A 179 26.32 -10.35 0.61
C GLU A 179 26.72 -10.50 -0.88
N LYS A 180 27.96 -10.91 -1.15
CA LYS A 180 28.46 -11.09 -2.53
C LYS A 180 27.83 -12.29 -3.25
N LEU A 181 27.13 -13.16 -2.52
CA LEU A 181 26.60 -14.44 -3.02
C LEU A 181 25.30 -14.30 -3.83
N CYS A 182 24.51 -13.27 -3.57
CA CYS A 182 23.27 -13.02 -4.30
C CYS A 182 23.51 -11.87 -5.29
N ASN A 183 23.43 -12.15 -6.59
CA ASN A 183 23.56 -11.19 -7.71
C ASN A 183 22.50 -10.05 -7.69
N THR A 184 21.85 -9.79 -6.57
CA THR A 184 20.76 -8.83 -6.37
C THR A 184 21.25 -7.47 -5.86
N GLU A 185 22.55 -7.33 -5.52
CA GLU A 185 23.15 -6.12 -4.91
C GLU A 185 22.42 -5.63 -3.64
N GLN A 186 21.63 -6.51 -2.99
CA GLN A 186 20.81 -6.14 -1.84
C GLN A 186 21.58 -6.23 -0.53
N ASP A 187 21.05 -5.53 0.45
CA ASP A 187 21.49 -5.68 1.82
C ASP A 187 20.95 -6.98 2.45
N LEU A 188 21.66 -7.46 3.46
CA LEU A 188 21.39 -8.74 4.10
C LEU A 188 20.01 -8.76 4.76
N LEU A 189 19.65 -7.68 5.45
CA LEU A 189 18.34 -7.59 6.09
C LEU A 189 17.20 -7.57 5.06
N GLY A 190 17.33 -6.82 3.95
CA GLY A 190 16.30 -6.79 2.91
C GLY A 190 16.00 -8.17 2.33
N SER A 191 17.03 -9.00 2.14
CA SER A 191 16.89 -10.38 1.67
C SER A 191 16.12 -11.25 2.69
N ILE A 192 16.47 -11.16 3.97
CA ILE A 192 15.78 -11.89 5.06
C ILE A 192 14.32 -11.46 5.22
N ILE A 193 14.05 -10.15 5.08
CA ILE A 193 12.69 -9.60 5.12
C ILE A 193 11.87 -10.10 3.93
N LEU A 194 12.45 -10.17 2.73
CA LEU A 194 11.78 -10.72 1.56
C LEU A 194 11.46 -12.20 1.72
N ASP A 195 12.42 -13.01 2.15
CA ASP A 195 12.23 -14.45 2.39
C ASP A 195 11.14 -14.70 3.44
N THR A 196 11.15 -13.89 4.50
CA THR A 196 10.14 -13.95 5.55
C THR A 196 8.75 -13.55 5.02
N PHE A 197 8.67 -12.48 4.23
CA PHE A 197 7.44 -12.03 3.58
C PHE A 197 6.85 -13.13 2.68
N GLN A 198 7.66 -13.72 1.80
CA GLN A 198 7.24 -14.78 0.88
C GLN A 198 6.73 -16.02 1.64
N ARG A 199 7.43 -16.43 2.70
CA ARG A 199 6.99 -17.53 3.58
C ARG A 199 5.64 -17.23 4.25
N LEU A 200 5.41 -15.98 4.64
CA LEU A 200 4.20 -15.56 5.36
C LEU A 200 2.99 -15.30 4.46
N GLN A 201 3.14 -15.22 3.13
CA GLN A 201 2.00 -15.10 2.20
C GLN A 201 0.98 -16.24 2.42
N ASN A 202 1.47 -17.45 2.70
CA ASN A 202 0.65 -18.63 3.01
C ASN A 202 0.61 -18.96 4.51
N GLY A 203 1.07 -18.04 5.36
CA GLY A 203 1.20 -18.24 6.81
C GLY A 203 -0.09 -17.99 7.60
N THR A 204 -0.01 -18.16 8.92
CA THR A 204 -1.13 -17.83 9.83
C THR A 204 -1.30 -16.33 10.01
N SER A 205 -2.53 -15.85 10.21
CA SER A 205 -2.82 -14.42 10.41
C SER A 205 -2.02 -13.78 11.55
N LYS A 206 -1.78 -14.50 12.67
CA LYS A 206 -0.99 -13.99 13.80
C LYS A 206 0.44 -13.61 13.39
N HIS A 207 1.12 -14.46 12.63
CA HIS A 207 2.48 -14.19 12.17
C HIS A 207 2.52 -13.05 11.13
N GLN A 208 1.48 -12.93 10.30
CA GLN A 208 1.31 -11.80 9.40
C GLN A 208 1.16 -10.48 10.18
N ASP A 209 0.32 -10.47 11.23
CA ASP A 209 0.14 -9.29 12.10
C ASP A 209 1.44 -8.90 12.81
N ASN A 210 2.19 -9.87 13.33
CA ASN A 210 3.49 -9.64 13.95
C ASN A 210 4.53 -9.09 12.95
N PHE A 211 4.58 -9.66 11.74
CA PHE A 211 5.44 -9.14 10.67
C PHE A 211 5.07 -7.71 10.29
N MET A 212 3.77 -7.40 10.18
CA MET A 212 3.28 -6.05 9.97
C MET A 212 3.70 -5.09 11.08
N GLY A 213 3.65 -5.54 12.34
CA GLY A 213 4.18 -4.78 13.48
C GLY A 213 5.66 -4.46 13.33
N LEU A 214 6.48 -5.46 12.97
CA LEU A 214 7.91 -5.28 12.72
C LEU A 214 8.17 -4.28 11.57
N ILE A 215 7.48 -4.42 10.43
CA ILE A 215 7.66 -3.51 9.29
C ILE A 215 7.31 -2.07 9.67
N ASN A 216 6.22 -1.85 10.40
CA ASN A 216 5.86 -0.50 10.86
C ASN A 216 6.92 0.13 11.75
N GLU A 217 7.49 -0.64 12.69
CA GLU A 217 8.59 -0.18 13.55
C GLU A 217 9.84 0.14 12.72
N LEU A 218 10.22 -0.74 11.79
CA LEU A 218 11.38 -0.54 10.91
C LEU A 218 11.20 0.65 9.96
N VAL A 219 10.00 0.89 9.44
CA VAL A 219 9.68 2.07 8.61
C VAL A 219 9.75 3.36 9.44
N GLY A 220 9.38 3.30 10.72
CA GLY A 220 9.53 4.39 11.68
C GLY A 220 10.99 4.81 11.88
N HIS A 221 11.92 3.86 11.76
CA HIS A 221 13.36 4.08 11.87
C HIS A 221 14.02 4.25 10.49
N SER A 222 14.43 5.47 10.14
CA SER A 222 15.03 5.74 8.82
C SER A 222 16.29 4.91 8.55
N ASP A 223 16.40 4.38 7.33
CA ASP A 223 17.58 3.75 6.71
C ASP A 223 17.84 2.27 6.99
N VAL A 224 16.92 1.52 7.61
CA VAL A 224 17.13 0.07 7.86
C VAL A 224 16.62 -0.82 6.73
N VAL A 225 15.49 -0.46 6.12
CA VAL A 225 14.87 -1.23 5.03
C VAL A 225 14.74 -0.35 3.79
N ASN A 226 15.23 -0.85 2.65
CA ASN A 226 14.98 -0.23 1.36
C ASN A 226 13.53 -0.48 0.91
N CYS A 227 12.64 0.44 1.32
CA CYS A 227 11.21 0.35 1.06
C CYS A 227 10.87 0.37 -0.44
N ASP A 228 11.63 1.10 -1.25
CA ASP A 228 11.44 1.15 -2.71
C ASP A 228 11.70 -0.20 -3.36
N TRP A 229 12.84 -0.80 -3.04
CA TRP A 229 13.16 -2.13 -3.54
C TRP A 229 12.13 -3.16 -3.06
N PHE A 230 11.79 -3.14 -1.77
CA PHE A 230 10.82 -4.09 -1.24
C PHE A 230 9.45 -3.96 -1.89
N LEU A 231 9.00 -2.72 -2.18
CA LEU A 231 7.76 -2.50 -2.93
C LEU A 231 7.79 -3.13 -4.32
N THR A 232 8.91 -3.06 -5.04
CA THR A 232 9.00 -3.73 -6.37
C THR A 232 8.78 -5.24 -6.27
N GLN A 233 9.30 -5.87 -5.20
CA GLN A 233 9.11 -7.30 -4.95
C GLN A 233 7.65 -7.62 -4.57
N ILE A 234 7.01 -6.76 -3.80
CA ILE A 234 5.59 -6.91 -3.45
C ILE A 234 4.72 -6.80 -4.70
N VAL A 235 4.98 -5.83 -5.58
CA VAL A 235 4.24 -5.64 -6.84
C VAL A 235 4.26 -6.89 -7.70
N ASP A 236 5.41 -7.57 -7.80
CA ASP A 236 5.52 -8.83 -8.54
C ASP A 236 4.72 -9.98 -7.89
N CYS A 237 4.45 -9.90 -6.59
CA CYS A 237 3.61 -10.86 -5.86
C CYS A 237 2.11 -10.52 -5.92
N VAL A 238 1.75 -9.27 -6.26
CA VAL A 238 0.36 -8.88 -6.52
C VAL A 238 0.00 -9.34 -7.93
N ASP A 239 0.10 -10.65 -8.17
CA ASP A 239 -0.44 -11.27 -9.36
C ASP A 239 -1.96 -11.12 -9.32
N MET A 240 -2.50 -10.60 -10.41
CA MET A 240 -3.90 -10.23 -10.57
C MET A 240 -4.78 -11.49 -10.58
N PHE A 241 -5.20 -11.91 -9.38
CA PHE A 241 -6.22 -12.93 -9.11
C PHE A 241 -6.20 -14.15 -10.05
N ASP A 242 -5.14 -14.96 -9.97
CA ASP A 242 -5.27 -16.35 -10.40
C ASP A 242 -6.31 -17.05 -9.51
N ALA A 243 -7.29 -17.66 -10.15
CA ALA A 243 -8.60 -18.03 -9.58
C ALA A 243 -8.59 -19.17 -8.54
N ALA A 244 -7.44 -19.44 -7.90
CA ALA A 244 -7.20 -20.66 -7.14
C ALA A 244 -6.76 -20.44 -5.68
N ASP A 245 -6.60 -19.20 -5.19
CA ASP A 245 -6.06 -18.99 -3.84
C ASP A 245 -7.17 -18.78 -2.76
N PRO A 246 -7.33 -19.70 -1.80
CA PRO A 246 -8.26 -19.54 -0.69
C PRO A 246 -7.81 -18.53 0.39
N CYS A 247 -6.60 -17.96 0.30
CA CYS A 247 -6.05 -17.03 1.31
C CYS A 247 -6.36 -15.53 1.08
N LEU A 248 -7.31 -15.19 0.19
CA LEU A 248 -7.60 -13.82 -0.25
C LEU A 248 -8.26 -12.87 0.79
N ASP A 249 -8.48 -13.29 2.03
CA ASP A 249 -9.12 -12.44 3.05
C ASP A 249 -8.15 -11.49 3.79
N SER A 250 -6.85 -11.79 3.80
CA SER A 250 -5.87 -11.00 4.56
C SER A 250 -5.39 -9.76 3.80
N PHE A 251 -5.41 -9.77 2.46
CA PHE A 251 -4.76 -8.72 1.64
C PHE A 251 -3.32 -8.42 2.11
N PHE A 252 -2.61 -9.44 2.62
CA PHE A 252 -1.33 -9.28 3.30
C PHE A 252 -0.28 -8.52 2.45
N PRO A 253 -0.10 -8.80 1.14
CA PRO A 253 0.78 -7.98 0.29
C PRO A 253 0.42 -6.50 0.27
N LEU A 254 -0.87 -6.16 0.19
CA LEU A 254 -1.34 -4.76 0.21
C LEU A 254 -1.20 -4.10 1.58
N GLN A 255 -1.33 -4.87 2.66
CA GLN A 255 -1.08 -4.37 4.01
C GLN A 255 0.39 -4.00 4.16
N VAL A 256 1.31 -4.89 3.76
CA VAL A 256 2.75 -4.64 3.81
C VAL A 256 3.12 -3.45 2.93
N SER A 257 2.55 -3.37 1.73
CA SER A 257 2.78 -2.24 0.82
C SER A 257 2.33 -0.92 1.45
N LEU A 258 1.19 -0.91 2.15
CA LEU A 258 0.71 0.28 2.85
C LEU A 258 1.61 0.67 4.03
N ALA A 259 2.12 -0.31 4.78
CA ALA A 259 3.02 -0.04 5.91
C ALA A 259 4.32 0.65 5.45
N ILE A 260 4.87 0.28 4.30
CA ILE A 260 6.08 0.92 3.76
C ILE A 260 5.81 2.22 3.00
N ALA A 261 4.56 2.50 2.64
CA ALA A 261 4.16 3.64 1.83
C ALA A 261 4.62 5.03 2.33
N PRO A 262 4.78 5.29 3.64
CA PRO A 262 5.33 6.56 4.12
C PRO A 262 6.80 6.82 3.74
N LYS A 263 7.54 5.79 3.35
CA LYS A 263 8.98 5.85 3.05
C LYS A 263 9.35 5.50 1.61
N ILE A 264 8.39 5.11 0.78
CA ILE A 264 8.63 4.90 -0.65
C ILE A 264 8.79 6.25 -1.36
N SER A 265 9.59 6.24 -2.41
CA SER A 265 9.79 7.37 -3.30
C SER A 265 8.53 7.66 -4.11
N GLU A 266 8.35 8.93 -4.46
CA GLU A 266 7.14 9.42 -5.11
C GLU A 266 6.84 8.72 -6.45
N HIS A 267 7.87 8.24 -7.16
CA HIS A 267 7.72 7.58 -8.46
C HIS A 267 7.01 6.22 -8.39
N TYR A 268 6.88 5.61 -7.20
CA TYR A 268 6.18 4.34 -7.02
C TYR A 268 4.73 4.47 -6.52
N ILE A 269 4.36 5.61 -5.94
CA ILE A 269 3.00 5.83 -5.40
C ILE A 269 1.95 5.70 -6.52
N VAL A 270 2.21 6.34 -7.66
CA VAL A 270 1.30 6.37 -8.81
C VAL A 270 1.15 4.98 -9.48
N PRO A 271 2.24 4.24 -9.76
CA PRO A 271 2.15 2.84 -10.18
C PRO A 271 1.35 1.95 -9.22
N MET A 272 1.55 2.09 -7.91
CA MET A 272 0.83 1.26 -6.93
C MET A 272 -0.67 1.58 -6.90
N ALA A 273 -1.04 2.86 -6.98
CA ALA A 273 -2.43 3.27 -7.11
C ALA A 273 -3.10 2.70 -8.38
N ARG A 274 -2.36 2.59 -9.50
CA ARG A 274 -2.88 1.93 -10.72
C ARG A 274 -3.16 0.47 -10.51
N ILE A 275 -2.26 -0.26 -9.86
CA ILE A 275 -2.46 -1.69 -9.56
C ILE A 275 -3.71 -1.86 -8.70
N LEU A 276 -3.90 -1.04 -7.66
CA LEU A 276 -5.10 -1.09 -6.81
C LEU A 276 -6.40 -0.81 -7.58
N VAL A 277 -6.38 0.15 -8.52
CA VAL A 277 -7.54 0.42 -9.40
C VAL A 277 -7.82 -0.76 -10.32
N GLN A 278 -6.80 -1.36 -10.92
CA GLN A 278 -6.95 -2.54 -11.76
C GLN A 278 -7.49 -3.74 -10.96
N MET A 279 -7.00 -3.93 -9.73
CA MET A 279 -7.51 -4.94 -8.81
C MET A 279 -8.99 -4.70 -8.50
N LEU A 280 -9.42 -3.45 -8.24
CA LEU A 280 -10.83 -3.12 -8.04
C LEU A 280 -11.68 -3.49 -9.27
N ASP A 281 -11.20 -3.21 -10.47
CA ASP A 281 -11.93 -3.48 -11.72
C ASP A 281 -12.17 -4.97 -11.95
N GLU A 282 -11.14 -5.81 -11.74
CA GLU A 282 -11.24 -7.27 -11.90
C GLU A 282 -12.03 -7.93 -10.76
N ALA A 283 -11.90 -7.35 -9.55
CA ALA A 283 -12.59 -7.78 -8.36
C ALA A 283 -14.10 -7.54 -8.36
N CYS A 284 -14.62 -6.54 -9.08
CA CYS A 284 -16.04 -6.19 -9.03
C CYS A 284 -17.00 -7.32 -9.46
N MET A 285 -16.49 -8.39 -10.09
CA MET A 285 -17.25 -9.60 -10.43
C MET A 285 -17.05 -10.78 -9.44
N LYS A 286 -16.06 -10.70 -8.54
CA LYS A 286 -15.59 -11.85 -7.71
C LYS A 286 -15.45 -11.54 -6.22
N LEU A 287 -15.17 -10.29 -5.84
CA LEU A 287 -15.02 -9.86 -4.45
C LEU A 287 -16.37 -9.39 -3.90
N ASP A 288 -16.67 -9.79 -2.66
CA ASP A 288 -17.79 -9.24 -1.91
C ASP A 288 -17.56 -7.77 -1.50
N GLY A 289 -18.61 -7.12 -0.99
CA GLY A 289 -18.58 -5.70 -0.61
C GLY A 289 -17.54 -5.36 0.46
N ALA A 290 -17.20 -6.28 1.38
CA ALA A 290 -16.23 -6.03 2.44
C ALA A 290 -14.79 -6.02 1.89
N ARG A 291 -14.49 -6.96 0.99
CA ARG A 291 -13.20 -7.05 0.31
C ARG A 291 -12.96 -5.85 -0.62
N LYS A 292 -13.99 -5.45 -1.38
CA LYS A 292 -13.94 -4.23 -2.20
C LYS A 292 -13.68 -2.98 -1.37
N GLN A 293 -14.34 -2.87 -0.21
CA GLN A 293 -14.14 -1.76 0.71
C GLN A 293 -12.69 -1.70 1.21
N LYS A 294 -12.05 -2.83 1.56
CA LYS A 294 -10.64 -2.85 1.95
C LYS A 294 -9.71 -2.31 0.86
N VAL A 295 -9.90 -2.71 -0.40
CA VAL A 295 -9.08 -2.22 -1.52
C VAL A 295 -9.29 -0.72 -1.77
N LEU A 296 -10.52 -0.22 -1.61
CA LEU A 296 -10.79 1.22 -1.65
C LEU A 296 -10.08 1.99 -0.51
N HIS A 297 -9.98 1.42 0.68
CA HIS A 297 -9.21 2.03 1.78
C HIS A 297 -7.73 2.10 1.43
N PHE A 298 -7.13 1.01 0.92
CA PHE A 298 -5.74 1.04 0.47
C PHE A 298 -5.51 2.14 -0.58
N LEU A 299 -6.38 2.24 -1.59
CA LEU A 299 -6.27 3.27 -2.62
C LEU A 299 -6.36 4.69 -2.03
N HIS A 300 -7.29 4.90 -1.11
CA HIS A 300 -7.45 6.17 -0.42
C HIS A 300 -6.18 6.57 0.34
N ASP A 301 -5.60 5.63 1.09
CA ASP A 301 -4.43 5.91 1.93
C ASP A 301 -3.19 6.23 1.08
N TYR A 302 -2.98 5.52 -0.03
CA TYR A 302 -1.91 5.85 -1.00
C TYR A 302 -2.07 7.24 -1.61
N LEU A 303 -3.29 7.62 -1.98
CA LEU A 303 -3.58 8.95 -2.55
C LEU A 303 -3.51 10.08 -1.51
N SER A 304 -3.59 9.74 -0.23
CA SER A 304 -3.54 10.68 0.89
C SER A 304 -2.11 11.02 1.34
N LEU A 305 -1.09 10.35 0.79
CA LEU A 305 0.31 10.66 1.08
C LEU A 305 0.66 12.08 0.60
N ASP A 306 1.36 12.86 1.43
CA ASP A 306 1.72 14.27 1.15
C ASP A 306 2.43 14.44 -0.23
N ALA A 307 3.16 13.42 -0.70
CA ALA A 307 3.82 13.36 -2.00
C ALA A 307 2.86 13.27 -3.22
N CYS A 308 1.67 12.70 -3.06
CA CYS A 308 0.64 12.72 -4.11
C CYS A 308 0.05 14.13 -4.30
N THR A 309 0.18 15.00 -3.29
CA THR A 309 -0.42 16.33 -3.28
C THR A 309 0.36 17.36 -4.10
N THR A 310 1.67 17.12 -4.25
CA THR A 310 2.63 18.02 -4.93
C THR A 310 2.76 17.71 -6.42
N GLN A 311 2.48 16.47 -6.86
CA GLN A 311 2.49 16.08 -8.27
C GLN A 311 1.19 16.52 -8.97
N THR A 312 1.17 17.77 -9.44
CA THR A 312 0.10 18.35 -10.30
C THR A 312 -0.02 17.68 -11.67
N ASN A 313 0.86 16.73 -12.01
CA ASN A 313 0.87 16.01 -13.27
C ASN A 313 0.75 14.51 -13.06
N LEU A 314 -0.35 14.06 -12.45
CA LEU A 314 -0.80 12.68 -12.67
C LEU A 314 -0.96 12.47 -14.19
N PRO A 315 -0.38 11.42 -14.78
CA PRO A 315 -0.55 11.13 -16.20
C PRO A 315 -2.03 10.99 -16.53
N SER A 316 -2.47 11.55 -17.65
CA SER A 316 -3.84 11.48 -18.19
C SER A 316 -4.39 10.06 -18.38
N SER A 317 -3.59 9.03 -18.13
CA SER A 317 -3.97 7.61 -18.12
C SER A 317 -4.49 7.10 -16.78
N ILE A 318 -4.41 7.88 -15.70
CA ILE A 318 -5.21 7.66 -14.48
C ILE A 318 -6.38 8.62 -14.57
N ASN A 319 -7.51 8.14 -15.10
CA ASN A 319 -8.76 8.90 -15.10
C ASN A 319 -9.33 8.96 -13.67
N LEU A 320 -8.64 9.65 -12.76
CA LEU A 320 -9.21 10.32 -11.59
C LEU A 320 -8.90 11.78 -11.88
N THR A 321 -9.88 12.55 -12.34
CA THR A 321 -9.58 13.88 -12.90
C THR A 321 -8.78 14.75 -11.93
N HIS A 322 -7.96 15.63 -12.51
CA HIS A 322 -7.27 16.71 -11.81
C HIS A 322 -8.18 17.49 -10.85
N ALA A 323 -9.50 17.52 -11.06
CA ALA A 323 -10.49 18.11 -10.16
C ALA A 323 -10.81 17.22 -8.93
N THR A 324 -10.94 15.89 -9.09
CA THR A 324 -11.14 14.92 -8.00
C THR A 324 -9.92 14.89 -7.08
N VAL A 325 -8.74 14.91 -7.68
CA VAL A 325 -7.45 15.01 -6.98
C VAL A 325 -7.33 16.38 -6.33
N GLN A 326 -7.55 17.52 -7.01
CA GLN A 326 -7.56 18.84 -6.35
C GLN A 326 -8.64 18.98 -5.26
N CYS A 327 -9.77 18.28 -5.33
CA CYS A 327 -10.82 18.32 -4.32
C CYS A 327 -10.46 17.48 -3.08
N LEU A 328 -9.79 16.34 -3.26
CA LEU A 328 -9.17 15.56 -2.17
C LEU A 328 -7.97 16.30 -1.54
N LEU A 329 -7.20 17.03 -2.36
CA LEU A 329 -5.96 17.69 -1.96
C LEU A 329 -6.13 19.10 -1.37
N LYS A 330 -7.06 19.93 -1.86
CA LYS A 330 -7.38 21.24 -1.25
C LYS A 330 -8.07 21.11 0.11
N LYS A 331 -8.56 19.91 0.44
CA LYS A 331 -9.31 19.60 1.65
C LYS A 331 -8.46 18.83 2.66
N LYS A 332 -7.41 19.49 3.21
CA LYS A 332 -6.89 19.17 4.57
C LYS A 332 -7.95 19.35 5.67
N CYS A 333 -9.14 19.80 5.32
CA CYS A 333 -10.36 19.66 6.09
C CYS A 333 -11.44 19.21 5.12
N ILE A 334 -12.31 18.28 5.53
CA ILE A 334 -13.71 18.06 5.11
C ILE A 334 -14.06 16.59 4.91
N PHE A 335 -13.11 15.67 4.78
CA PHE A 335 -13.47 14.25 4.83
C PHE A 335 -12.98 13.51 6.08
N HIS A 336 -12.07 14.07 6.89
CA HIS A 336 -11.77 13.43 8.17
C HIS A 336 -12.93 13.49 9.20
N GLU A 337 -13.87 14.42 9.01
CA GLU A 337 -15.06 14.61 9.87
C GLU A 337 -16.41 14.54 9.11
N ALA A 338 -16.43 14.69 7.77
CA ALA A 338 -17.60 14.34 6.95
C ALA A 338 -17.56 12.91 6.40
N TYR A 339 -16.46 12.16 6.63
CA TYR A 339 -16.59 10.75 6.95
C TYR A 339 -17.02 10.61 8.42
N GLY A 340 -18.24 11.07 8.69
CA GLY A 340 -19.15 10.38 9.60
C GLY A 340 -19.59 9.05 9.00
N VAL A 341 -18.64 8.30 8.44
CA VAL A 341 -18.77 6.86 8.22
C VAL A 341 -18.29 6.25 9.54
N PRO A 342 -19.20 5.86 10.44
CA PRO A 342 -18.78 5.16 11.64
C PRO A 342 -18.05 3.89 11.19
N SER A 343 -16.78 3.79 11.59
CA SER A 343 -16.02 2.55 11.61
C SER A 343 -16.72 1.56 12.55
N HIS A 344 -17.75 0.92 12.00
CA HIS A 344 -18.35 -0.27 12.56
C HIS A 344 -18.28 -1.34 11.49
N ARG A 345 -17.56 -2.41 11.84
CA ARG A 345 -17.40 -3.63 11.06
C ARG A 345 -18.69 -3.97 10.30
N GLY A 346 -18.64 -3.96 8.96
CA GLY A 346 -19.49 -4.84 8.15
C GLY A 346 -20.61 -4.27 7.27
N GLU A 347 -21.03 -2.99 7.34
CA GLU A 347 -22.33 -2.60 6.72
C GLU A 347 -22.37 -1.21 6.04
N LEU A 348 -21.36 -0.80 5.26
CA LEU A 348 -21.26 0.61 4.81
C LEU A 348 -21.67 0.93 3.37
N VAL A 349 -22.00 -0.05 2.53
CA VAL A 349 -22.68 0.23 1.26
C VAL A 349 -24.17 0.59 1.49
N LEU A 350 -24.66 0.37 2.71
CA LEU A 350 -26.07 0.47 3.11
C LEU A 350 -26.28 1.49 4.23
N LEU A 351 -25.80 2.73 4.06
CA LEU A 351 -26.27 3.79 4.95
C LEU A 351 -27.80 3.83 4.87
N ASP A 352 -28.44 3.56 6.01
CA ASP A 352 -29.88 3.65 6.11
C ASP A 352 -30.35 5.05 5.69
N ALA A 353 -31.60 5.14 5.25
CA ALA A 353 -32.13 6.36 4.67
C ALA A 353 -31.96 7.59 5.57
N LYS A 354 -32.01 7.41 6.90
CA LYS A 354 -31.93 8.51 7.87
C LYS A 354 -30.49 8.99 8.02
N LYS A 355 -29.52 8.08 8.12
CA LYS A 355 -28.10 8.41 8.21
C LYS A 355 -27.63 9.13 6.94
N TRP A 356 -27.99 8.60 5.76
CA TRP A 356 -27.66 9.23 4.49
C TRP A 356 -28.18 10.67 4.40
N SER A 357 -29.45 10.90 4.77
CA SER A 357 -30.04 12.24 4.77
C SER A 357 -29.36 13.18 5.76
N SER A 358 -28.98 12.70 6.94
CA SER A 358 -28.25 13.51 7.93
C SER A 358 -26.88 13.95 7.42
N GLU A 359 -26.12 13.05 6.78
CA GLU A 359 -24.81 13.39 6.20
C GLU A 359 -24.95 14.36 5.02
N CYS A 360 -25.91 14.14 4.14
CA CYS A 360 -26.21 15.06 3.05
C CYS A 360 -26.50 16.49 3.55
N GLN A 361 -27.29 16.63 4.62
CA GLN A 361 -27.58 17.93 5.22
C GLN A 361 -26.35 18.59 5.83
N LYS A 362 -25.47 17.82 6.49
CA LYS A 362 -24.19 18.33 7.00
C LYS A 362 -23.32 18.85 5.86
N VAL A 363 -23.15 18.06 4.80
CA VAL A 363 -22.34 18.45 3.63
C VAL A 363 -22.90 19.71 2.98
N ALA A 364 -24.22 19.77 2.75
CA ALA A 364 -24.87 20.97 2.20
C ALA A 364 -24.67 22.22 3.08
N SER A 365 -24.72 22.07 4.41
CA SER A 365 -24.48 23.19 5.34
C SER A 365 -23.03 23.67 5.37
N GLN A 366 -22.07 22.78 5.10
CA GLN A 366 -20.64 23.11 5.08
C GLN A 366 -20.21 23.77 3.77
N PHE A 367 -20.90 23.50 2.66
CA PHE A 367 -20.64 24.07 1.33
C PHE A 367 -21.89 24.72 0.76
N PRO A 368 -22.40 25.81 1.35
CA PRO A 368 -23.63 26.45 0.89
C PRO A 368 -23.52 27.03 -0.54
N GLU A 369 -22.30 27.20 -1.05
CA GLU A 369 -22.01 27.73 -2.39
C GLU A 369 -21.96 26.65 -3.48
N CYS A 370 -22.00 25.37 -3.12
CA CYS A 370 -21.91 24.25 -4.08
C CYS A 370 -23.17 23.39 -4.01
N SER A 371 -23.62 22.86 -5.14
CA SER A 371 -24.72 21.91 -5.13
C SER A 371 -24.29 20.60 -4.48
N LEU A 372 -25.16 20.00 -3.69
CA LEU A 372 -24.88 18.71 -3.04
C LEU A 372 -24.57 17.63 -4.08
N THR A 373 -25.19 17.74 -5.24
CA THR A 373 -25.03 16.81 -6.35
C THR A 373 -23.67 16.90 -7.04
N GLU A 374 -23.09 18.10 -7.19
CA GLU A 374 -21.71 18.27 -7.65
C GLU A 374 -20.71 17.71 -6.63
N LEU A 375 -20.95 17.93 -5.34
CA LEU A 375 -20.08 17.44 -4.28
C LEU A 375 -20.05 15.92 -4.18
N LEU A 376 -21.20 15.27 -4.40
CA LEU A 376 -21.35 13.81 -4.30
C LEU A 376 -21.12 13.08 -5.61
N MET A 377 -20.96 13.78 -6.75
CA MET A 377 -20.76 13.16 -8.05
C MET A 377 -19.60 12.14 -8.06
N PRO A 378 -18.41 12.43 -7.50
CA PRO A 378 -17.31 11.47 -7.47
C PRO A 378 -17.65 10.20 -6.67
N HIS A 379 -18.38 10.34 -5.56
CA HIS A 379 -18.86 9.22 -4.76
C HIS A 379 -19.75 8.30 -5.60
N PHE A 380 -20.76 8.85 -6.27
CA PHE A 380 -21.65 8.04 -7.10
C PHE A 380 -20.93 7.41 -8.29
N CYS A 381 -20.04 8.13 -8.99
CA CYS A 381 -19.28 7.56 -10.10
C CYS A 381 -18.45 6.35 -9.65
N LEU A 382 -17.71 6.48 -8.54
CA LEU A 382 -16.85 5.42 -8.00
C LEU A 382 -17.65 4.19 -7.59
N TRP A 383 -18.74 4.37 -6.85
CA TRP A 383 -19.53 3.26 -6.33
C TRP A 383 -20.35 2.57 -7.42
N LEU A 384 -20.97 3.34 -8.32
CA LEU A 384 -21.77 2.80 -9.42
C LEU A 384 -20.92 1.99 -10.42
N ALA A 385 -19.68 2.42 -10.69
CA ALA A 385 -18.75 1.76 -11.62
C ALA A 385 -18.57 0.26 -11.35
N GLY A 386 -18.62 -0.14 -10.07
CA GLY A 386 -18.40 -1.51 -9.61
C GLY A 386 -19.55 -2.10 -8.81
N ALA A 387 -20.73 -1.50 -8.81
CA ALA A 387 -21.86 -1.95 -7.98
C ALA A 387 -22.60 -3.14 -8.61
N THR A 388 -23.03 -4.07 -7.77
CA THR A 388 -24.02 -5.11 -8.12
C THR A 388 -25.39 -4.49 -8.41
N LEU A 389 -26.30 -5.26 -9.01
CA LEU A 389 -27.65 -4.76 -9.32
C LEU A 389 -28.42 -4.29 -8.06
N GLU A 390 -28.28 -5.01 -6.94
CA GLU A 390 -28.90 -4.65 -5.66
C GLU A 390 -28.31 -3.33 -5.13
N GLU A 391 -26.98 -3.20 -5.13
CA GLU A 391 -26.30 -1.97 -4.72
C GLU A 391 -26.68 -0.76 -5.59
N TRP A 392 -26.92 -0.97 -6.89
CA TRP A 392 -27.45 0.05 -7.79
C TRP A 392 -28.82 0.58 -7.33
N GLU A 393 -29.72 -0.26 -6.82
CA GLU A 393 -31.01 0.18 -6.28
C GLU A 393 -30.84 1.08 -5.05
N ILE A 394 -29.88 0.74 -4.17
CA ILE A 394 -29.58 1.53 -2.98
C ILE A 394 -28.94 2.87 -3.35
N LEU A 395 -27.89 2.84 -4.18
CA LEU A 395 -27.14 4.03 -4.62
C LEU A 395 -28.05 4.98 -5.41
N SER A 396 -28.92 4.44 -6.26
CA SER A 396 -29.89 5.25 -7.00
C SER A 396 -30.94 5.89 -6.09
N ALA A 397 -31.41 5.18 -5.05
CA ALA A 397 -32.29 5.76 -4.03
C ALA A 397 -31.59 6.85 -3.20
N GLN A 398 -30.31 6.66 -2.86
CA GLN A 398 -29.48 7.64 -2.17
C GLN A 398 -29.25 8.89 -3.02
N LEU A 399 -28.93 8.73 -4.31
CA LEU A 399 -28.80 9.84 -5.26
C LEU A 399 -30.09 10.67 -5.34
N ARG A 400 -31.24 9.99 -5.44
CA ARG A 400 -32.55 10.66 -5.47
C ARG A 400 -32.84 11.45 -4.20
N ARG A 401 -32.45 10.93 -3.03
CA ARG A 401 -32.56 11.64 -1.74
C ARG A 401 -31.64 12.86 -1.69
N ALA A 402 -30.39 12.73 -2.15
CA ALA A 402 -29.45 13.85 -2.22
C ALA A 402 -30.00 14.97 -3.11
N LEU A 403 -30.49 14.64 -4.31
CA LEU A 403 -31.16 15.59 -5.21
C LEU A 403 -32.36 16.28 -4.54
N SER A 404 -33.14 15.54 -3.74
CA SER A 404 -34.33 16.11 -3.07
C SER A 404 -33.97 17.06 -1.93
N ILE A 405 -32.83 16.83 -1.27
CA ILE A 405 -32.29 17.73 -0.25
C ILE A 405 -31.80 19.01 -0.91
N ASP A 406 -31.08 18.90 -2.03
CA ASP A 406 -30.55 20.02 -2.81
C ASP A 406 -31.69 20.92 -3.35
N ALA A 407 -32.75 20.30 -3.89
CA ALA A 407 -33.92 21.02 -4.41
C ALA A 407 -34.89 21.53 -3.33
N GLY A 408 -34.81 21.00 -2.11
CA GLY A 408 -35.79 21.27 -1.04
C GLY A 408 -37.18 20.64 -1.25
N HIS A 409 -37.36 19.84 -2.31
CA HIS A 409 -38.60 19.16 -2.65
C HIS A 409 -38.32 17.83 -3.37
N SER A 410 -39.37 17.03 -3.61
CA SER A 410 -39.22 15.79 -4.40
C SER A 410 -38.80 16.10 -5.84
N VAL A 411 -37.87 15.32 -6.36
CA VAL A 411 -37.25 15.52 -7.68
C VAL A 411 -38.05 14.77 -8.75
N SER A 412 -38.19 15.37 -9.94
CA SER A 412 -38.87 14.73 -11.07
C SER A 412 -38.05 13.57 -11.63
N PRO A 413 -38.68 12.60 -12.31
CA PRO A 413 -37.98 11.54 -13.03
C PRO A 413 -36.94 12.07 -14.01
N ALA A 414 -37.23 13.19 -14.69
CA ALA A 414 -36.33 13.80 -15.66
C ALA A 414 -35.03 14.28 -15.02
N ILE A 415 -35.09 15.08 -13.95
CA ILE A 415 -33.90 15.56 -13.23
C ILE A 415 -33.10 14.39 -12.67
N PHE A 416 -33.78 13.38 -12.11
CA PHE A 416 -33.10 12.20 -11.58
C PHE A 416 -32.35 11.40 -12.67
N ILE A 417 -33.00 11.16 -13.82
CA ILE A 417 -32.37 10.43 -14.93
C ILE A 417 -31.23 11.24 -15.54
N GLN A 418 -31.39 12.57 -15.66
CA GLN A 418 -30.32 13.45 -16.10
C GLN A 418 -29.10 13.33 -15.20
N GLN A 419 -29.30 13.31 -13.88
CA GLN A 419 -28.18 13.16 -12.96
C GLN A 419 -27.55 11.76 -12.99
N LEU A 420 -28.34 10.70 -13.17
CA LEU A 420 -27.80 9.35 -13.42
C LEU A 420 -26.96 9.30 -14.70
N VAL A 421 -27.40 9.96 -15.77
CA VAL A 421 -26.61 10.10 -17.00
C VAL A 421 -25.28 10.81 -16.72
N MET A 422 -25.31 11.88 -15.92
CA MET A 422 -24.08 12.57 -15.52
C MET A 422 -23.15 11.67 -14.70
N CYS A 423 -23.68 10.86 -13.78
CA CYS A 423 -22.89 9.86 -13.08
C CYS A 423 -22.30 8.82 -14.05
N LEU A 424 -23.08 8.34 -15.02
CA LEU A 424 -22.63 7.34 -16.00
C LEU A 424 -21.52 7.88 -16.92
N ILE A 425 -21.66 9.11 -17.39
CA ILE A 425 -20.62 9.82 -18.15
C ILE A 425 -19.40 10.06 -17.26
N GLY A 426 -19.65 10.43 -16.01
CA GLY A 426 -18.63 10.57 -14.99
C GLY A 426 -17.85 9.27 -14.79
N CYS A 427 -18.49 8.09 -14.79
CA CYS A 427 -17.78 6.82 -14.71
C CYS A 427 -16.75 6.67 -15.84
N LYS A 428 -16.97 7.24 -17.04
CA LYS A 428 -15.99 7.18 -18.13
C LYS A 428 -14.81 8.12 -17.90
N SER A 429 -15.11 9.31 -17.38
CA SER A 429 -14.13 10.39 -17.21
C SER A 429 -13.33 10.28 -15.90
N TYR A 430 -13.89 9.66 -14.87
CA TYR A 430 -13.37 9.66 -13.51
C TYR A 430 -13.09 8.27 -12.94
N VAL A 431 -13.39 7.19 -13.67
CA VAL A 431 -13.19 5.82 -13.17
C VAL A 431 -12.76 4.90 -14.32
N ALA A 432 -11.92 3.91 -14.03
CA ALA A 432 -11.74 2.78 -14.94
C ALA A 432 -12.95 1.85 -14.78
N VAL A 433 -13.56 1.43 -15.89
CA VAL A 433 -14.76 0.59 -15.84
C VAL A 433 -14.44 -0.71 -16.58
N GLY A 434 -14.30 -1.79 -15.82
CA GLY A 434 -13.96 -3.11 -16.35
C GLY A 434 -15.05 -3.71 -17.26
N ASN A 435 -16.33 -3.54 -16.92
CA ASN A 435 -17.44 -4.07 -17.71
C ASN A 435 -18.54 -3.03 -17.96
N TRP A 436 -18.35 -2.25 -19.01
CA TRP A 436 -19.30 -1.23 -19.47
C TRP A 436 -20.68 -1.78 -19.81
N SER A 437 -20.77 -3.01 -20.34
CA SER A 437 -22.06 -3.60 -20.72
C SER A 437 -22.91 -3.93 -19.50
N TYR A 438 -22.27 -4.45 -18.44
CA TYR A 438 -22.94 -4.71 -17.17
C TYR A 438 -23.36 -3.42 -16.46
N LEU A 439 -22.45 -2.44 -16.38
CA LEU A 439 -22.73 -1.10 -15.86
C LEU A 439 -23.94 -0.48 -16.55
N PHE A 440 -23.94 -0.51 -17.89
CA PHE A 440 -25.01 0.05 -18.69
C PHE A 440 -26.33 -0.71 -18.46
N THR A 441 -26.29 -2.01 -18.27
CA THR A 441 -27.48 -2.82 -17.94
C THR A 441 -28.08 -2.39 -16.61
N CYS A 442 -27.27 -2.17 -15.58
CA CYS A 442 -27.75 -1.70 -14.27
C CYS A 442 -28.33 -0.28 -14.36
N PHE A 443 -27.66 0.61 -15.10
CA PHE A 443 -28.16 1.94 -15.42
C PHE A 443 -29.52 1.89 -16.14
N ALA A 444 -29.62 1.13 -17.23
CA ALA A 444 -30.83 0.99 -18.03
C ALA A 444 -32.00 0.45 -17.19
N ASN A 445 -31.75 -0.57 -16.37
CA ASN A 445 -32.74 -1.10 -15.43
C ASN A 445 -33.23 -0.03 -14.46
N THR A 446 -32.32 0.76 -13.89
CA THR A 446 -32.66 1.87 -12.96
C THR A 446 -33.52 2.93 -13.64
N VAL A 447 -33.20 3.31 -14.88
CA VAL A 447 -34.01 4.25 -15.68
C VAL A 447 -35.41 3.68 -15.92
N MET A 448 -35.51 2.41 -16.32
CA MET A 448 -36.81 1.79 -16.60
C MET A 448 -37.67 1.59 -15.34
N VAL A 449 -37.06 1.29 -14.19
CA VAL A 449 -37.76 1.22 -12.89
C VAL A 449 -38.28 2.62 -12.49
N CYS A 450 -37.48 3.66 -12.69
CA CYS A 450 -37.89 5.05 -12.47
C CYS A 450 -39.12 5.42 -13.30
N LEU A 451 -39.08 5.12 -14.60
CA LEU A 451 -40.20 5.41 -15.51
C LEU A 451 -41.46 4.63 -15.14
N LYS A 452 -41.35 3.31 -14.90
CA LYS A 452 -42.51 2.47 -14.50
C LYS A 452 -43.15 2.91 -13.18
N GLY A 453 -42.38 3.50 -12.26
CA GLY A 453 -42.90 4.08 -11.03
C GLY A 453 -43.66 5.41 -11.22
N THR A 454 -43.55 6.02 -12.40
CA THR A 454 -44.16 7.31 -12.73
C THR A 454 -45.53 7.10 -13.39
N LYS A 455 -46.61 7.55 -12.74
CA LYS A 455 -48.00 7.36 -13.22
C LYS A 455 -48.28 8.10 -14.53
N GLU A 456 -47.81 9.33 -14.64
CA GLU A 456 -47.93 10.15 -15.85
C GLU A 456 -46.60 10.88 -16.08
N LEU A 457 -45.99 10.68 -17.25
CA LEU A 457 -44.77 11.39 -17.67
C LEU A 457 -45.14 12.52 -18.63
N PRO A 458 -45.02 13.80 -18.25
CA PRO A 458 -45.23 14.93 -19.17
C PRO A 458 -44.38 14.79 -20.45
N GLU A 459 -44.85 15.34 -21.57
CA GLU A 459 -44.06 15.30 -22.82
C GLU A 459 -42.74 16.10 -22.69
N GLU A 460 -42.72 17.16 -21.89
CA GLU A 460 -41.52 17.92 -21.56
C GLU A 460 -40.49 17.06 -20.81
N ASP A 461 -40.91 16.33 -19.76
CA ASP A 461 -40.04 15.39 -19.04
C ASP A 461 -39.51 14.28 -19.97
N LEU A 462 -40.36 13.75 -20.86
CA LEU A 462 -39.93 12.75 -21.85
C LEU A 462 -38.85 13.34 -22.78
N ARG A 463 -39.04 14.57 -23.24
CA ARG A 463 -38.06 15.28 -24.07
C ARG A 463 -36.73 15.46 -23.35
N GLU A 464 -36.74 15.89 -22.09
CA GLU A 464 -35.52 16.06 -21.29
C GLU A 464 -34.79 14.73 -21.06
N ILE A 465 -35.52 13.67 -20.74
CA ILE A 465 -34.97 12.34 -20.55
C ILE A 465 -34.30 11.84 -21.83
N VAL A 466 -34.98 11.97 -22.98
CA VAL A 466 -34.43 11.56 -24.28
C VAL A 466 -33.18 12.37 -24.63
N LEU A 467 -33.19 13.69 -24.39
CA LEU A 467 -32.01 14.53 -24.61
C LEU A 467 -30.82 14.10 -23.75
N ALA A 468 -31.07 13.80 -22.46
CA ALA A 468 -30.02 13.30 -21.57
C ALA A 468 -29.47 11.94 -22.03
N LEU A 469 -30.33 10.99 -22.39
CA LEU A 469 -29.90 9.67 -22.86
C LEU A 469 -29.17 9.74 -24.21
N VAL A 470 -29.61 10.61 -25.13
CA VAL A 470 -28.91 10.84 -26.40
C VAL A 470 -27.56 11.52 -26.19
N PHE A 471 -27.41 12.35 -25.15
CA PHE A 471 -26.11 12.89 -24.77
C PHE A 471 -25.14 11.80 -24.28
N ALA A 472 -25.66 10.75 -23.63
CA ALA A 472 -24.87 9.58 -23.25
C ALA A 472 -24.35 8.78 -24.46
N LEU A 473 -25.11 8.69 -25.57
CA LEU A 473 -24.75 7.95 -26.80
C LEU A 473 -23.38 8.36 -27.40
N SER A 474 -23.03 9.64 -27.33
CA SER A 474 -21.73 10.12 -27.82
C SER A 474 -20.61 9.97 -26.80
N SER A 475 -21.00 9.72 -25.55
CA SER A 475 -20.13 9.81 -24.40
C SER A 475 -19.71 8.45 -23.90
N LEU A 476 -20.27 7.32 -24.34
CA LEU A 476 -19.94 5.98 -23.84
C LEU A 476 -19.14 5.15 -24.85
N PRO A 477 -18.52 4.02 -24.44
CA PRO A 477 -17.79 3.16 -25.37
C PRO A 477 -18.72 2.51 -26.40
N SER A 478 -18.23 2.33 -27.63
CA SER A 478 -19.03 1.85 -28.77
C SER A 478 -19.67 0.47 -28.57
N GLN A 479 -19.15 -0.35 -27.65
CA GLN A 479 -19.73 -1.63 -27.26
C GLN A 479 -21.11 -1.51 -26.58
N CYS A 480 -21.44 -0.37 -25.96
CA CYS A 480 -22.73 -0.13 -25.30
C CYS A 480 -23.80 0.40 -26.25
N LEU A 481 -23.43 0.87 -27.45
CA LEU A 481 -24.32 1.56 -28.37
C LEU A 481 -25.61 0.78 -28.68
N LYS A 482 -25.53 -0.56 -28.75
CA LYS A 482 -26.72 -1.39 -29.00
C LYS A 482 -27.69 -1.35 -27.82
N GLN A 483 -27.17 -1.46 -26.59
CA GLN A 483 -27.98 -1.40 -25.38
C GLN A 483 -28.55 -0.01 -25.16
N GLU A 484 -27.79 1.04 -25.51
CA GLU A 484 -28.24 2.43 -25.46
C GLU A 484 -29.40 2.72 -26.41
N LEU A 485 -29.29 2.29 -27.66
CA LEU A 485 -30.39 2.45 -28.62
C LEU A 485 -31.64 1.65 -28.20
N LEU A 486 -31.47 0.45 -27.63
CA LEU A 486 -32.58 -0.32 -27.07
C LEU A 486 -33.26 0.42 -25.91
N LEU A 487 -32.49 1.01 -24.98
CA LEU A 487 -33.03 1.82 -23.89
C LEU A 487 -33.80 3.05 -24.43
N LEU A 488 -33.26 3.73 -25.45
CA LEU A 488 -33.93 4.87 -26.08
C LEU A 488 -35.25 4.47 -26.75
N VAL A 489 -35.31 3.31 -27.41
CA VAL A 489 -36.55 2.74 -27.94
C VAL A 489 -37.55 2.47 -26.83
N ASP A 490 -37.11 1.86 -25.72
CA ASP A 490 -37.98 1.51 -24.59
C ASP A 490 -38.53 2.76 -23.89
N VAL A 491 -37.70 3.78 -23.71
CA VAL A 491 -38.08 5.08 -23.14
C VAL A 491 -39.08 5.81 -24.04
N ALA A 492 -38.82 5.86 -25.35
CA ALA A 492 -39.73 6.51 -26.31
C ALA A 492 -41.08 5.78 -26.43
N GLN A 493 -41.10 4.46 -26.24
CA GLN A 493 -42.34 3.65 -26.25
C GLN A 493 -43.11 3.66 -24.92
N PHE A 494 -42.56 4.24 -23.85
CA PHE A 494 -43.18 4.23 -22.53
C PHE A 494 -44.60 4.83 -22.56
N LYS A 495 -44.82 5.85 -23.40
CA LYS A 495 -46.16 6.31 -23.80
C LYS A 495 -46.49 5.84 -25.21
N LYS A 496 -47.16 4.69 -25.32
CA LYS A 496 -47.62 4.09 -26.60
C LYS A 496 -48.49 5.02 -27.49
N THR A 497 -48.89 6.20 -27.01
CA THR A 497 -49.83 7.11 -27.65
C THR A 497 -49.29 8.52 -27.89
N SER A 498 -48.02 8.84 -27.60
CA SER A 498 -47.46 10.17 -27.94
C SER A 498 -46.97 10.18 -29.40
N VAL A 499 -47.32 11.24 -30.13
CA VAL A 499 -46.86 11.45 -31.52
C VAL A 499 -45.33 11.54 -31.56
N LEU A 500 -44.75 12.30 -30.63
CA LEU A 500 -43.30 12.41 -30.44
C LEU A 500 -42.65 11.05 -30.15
N GLY A 501 -43.28 10.20 -29.34
CA GLY A 501 -42.77 8.86 -29.04
C GLY A 501 -42.70 7.97 -30.29
N GLY A 502 -43.71 8.03 -31.15
CA GLY A 502 -43.73 7.30 -32.42
C GLY A 502 -42.56 7.71 -33.34
N GLU A 503 -42.37 9.01 -33.54
CA GLU A 503 -41.32 9.56 -34.40
C GLU A 503 -39.91 9.23 -33.86
N LEU A 504 -39.70 9.32 -32.55
CA LEU A 504 -38.43 8.95 -31.91
C LEU A 504 -38.13 7.45 -32.06
N VAL A 505 -39.13 6.58 -31.93
CA VAL A 505 -38.97 5.13 -32.09
C VAL A 505 -38.53 4.75 -33.49
N GLU A 506 -39.06 5.42 -34.51
CA GLU A 506 -38.62 5.21 -35.90
C GLU A 506 -37.13 5.55 -36.07
N ILE A 507 -36.71 6.72 -35.58
CA ILE A 507 -35.30 7.17 -35.61
C ILE A 507 -34.39 6.13 -34.93
N PHE A 508 -34.75 5.67 -33.73
CA PHE A 508 -33.90 4.74 -32.97
C PHE A 508 -33.88 3.33 -33.55
N ARG A 509 -34.99 2.84 -34.11
CA ARG A 509 -35.03 1.52 -34.78
C ARG A 509 -34.23 1.52 -36.08
N GLU A 510 -34.27 2.61 -36.84
CA GLU A 510 -33.44 2.79 -38.03
C GLU A 510 -31.95 2.80 -37.67
N ALA A 511 -31.58 3.48 -36.59
CA ALA A 511 -30.23 3.47 -36.05
C ALA A 511 -29.78 2.06 -35.59
N LEU A 512 -30.65 1.30 -34.92
CA LEU A 512 -30.40 -0.09 -34.53
C LEU A 512 -30.14 -0.99 -35.75
N ALA A 513 -30.88 -0.80 -36.83
CA ALA A 513 -30.70 -1.58 -38.07
C ALA A 513 -29.38 -1.26 -38.80
N THR A 514 -28.90 -0.01 -38.67
CA THR A 514 -27.69 0.49 -39.37
C THR A 514 -26.41 0.38 -38.54
N GLN A 515 -26.51 0.03 -37.26
CA GLN A 515 -25.38 -0.08 -36.32
C GLN A 515 -24.28 -1.08 -36.76
N CYS A 516 -24.60 -2.08 -37.58
CA CYS A 516 -23.64 -3.12 -37.99
C CYS A 516 -22.47 -2.63 -38.86
N PHE A 517 -22.49 -1.37 -39.31
CA PHE A 517 -21.53 -0.87 -40.31
C PHE A 517 -20.56 0.19 -39.76
N GLN A 518 -21.01 1.16 -38.95
CA GLN A 518 -20.17 2.25 -38.41
C GLN A 518 -20.76 2.88 -37.12
N ASN A 519 -20.25 2.50 -35.94
CA ASN A 519 -20.80 2.93 -34.64
C ASN A 519 -20.75 4.46 -34.41
N ASP A 520 -19.64 5.13 -34.75
CA ASP A 520 -19.48 6.57 -34.49
C ASP A 520 -20.38 7.44 -35.38
N PHE A 521 -20.64 6.99 -36.61
CA PHE A 521 -21.56 7.66 -37.54
C PHE A 521 -23.01 7.59 -37.04
N VAL A 522 -23.41 6.43 -36.52
CA VAL A 522 -24.77 6.18 -36.02
C VAL A 522 -25.11 7.08 -34.83
N SER A 523 -24.20 7.23 -33.86
CA SER A 523 -24.39 8.12 -32.70
C SER A 523 -24.58 9.59 -33.13
N GLY A 524 -23.77 10.07 -34.08
CA GLY A 524 -23.88 11.44 -34.61
C GLY A 524 -25.19 11.70 -35.36
N VAL A 525 -25.64 10.74 -36.17
CA VAL A 525 -26.90 10.84 -36.94
C VAL A 525 -28.11 10.85 -35.99
N VAL A 526 -28.14 9.97 -34.99
CA VAL A 526 -29.23 9.94 -34.00
C VAL A 526 -29.33 11.27 -33.26
N LYS A 527 -28.20 11.82 -32.81
CA LYS A 527 -28.16 13.11 -32.13
C LYS A 527 -28.70 14.25 -32.99
N ALA A 528 -28.28 14.33 -34.25
CA ALA A 528 -28.74 15.35 -35.18
C ALA A 528 -30.25 15.22 -35.46
N SER A 529 -30.74 14.00 -35.69
CA SER A 529 -32.15 13.72 -35.97
C SER A 529 -33.06 14.04 -34.79
N VAL A 530 -32.66 13.65 -33.57
CA VAL A 530 -33.42 13.96 -32.35
C VAL A 530 -33.43 15.47 -32.07
N HIS A 531 -32.29 16.16 -32.16
CA HIS A 531 -32.26 17.61 -31.98
C HIS A 531 -33.12 18.34 -33.01
N LYS A 532 -33.09 17.90 -34.28
CA LYS A 532 -33.92 18.46 -35.34
C LYS A 532 -35.40 18.28 -35.03
N LEU A 533 -35.82 17.07 -34.65
CA LEU A 533 -37.21 16.76 -34.31
C LEU A 533 -37.72 17.63 -33.16
N LEU A 534 -36.96 17.70 -32.08
CA LEU A 534 -37.32 18.46 -30.88
C LEU A 534 -37.28 19.98 -31.10
N ALA A 535 -36.48 20.48 -32.04
CA ALA A 535 -36.48 21.88 -32.43
C ALA A 535 -37.71 22.27 -33.28
N HIS A 536 -38.25 21.35 -34.08
CA HIS A 536 -39.44 21.60 -34.90
C HIS A 536 -40.74 21.64 -34.09
N GLN A 537 -40.79 20.97 -32.93
CA GLN A 537 -41.97 20.95 -32.05
C GLN A 537 -41.97 22.07 -30.99
N ALA A 538 -40.91 22.87 -30.88
CA ALA A 538 -40.82 24.01 -29.95
C ALA A 538 -41.32 25.34 -30.55
N ASN A 539 -41.62 25.34 -31.86
CA ASN A 539 -42.26 26.43 -32.61
C ASN A 539 -43.71 26.03 -32.91
#